data_AF-A0A8I0FV68-F1
#
_entry.id   AF-A0A8I0FV68-F1
#
_cell.length_a   1.000
_cell.length_b   1.000
_cell.length_c   1.000
_cell.angle_alpha   90.00
_cell.angle_beta   90.00
_cell.angle_gamma   90.00
#
_symmetry.space_group_name_H-M   'P 1'
#
loop_
_entity.id
_entity.type
_entity.pdbx_description
1 polymer ?
#
loop_
_entity_poly.entity_id
_entity_poly.type
_entity_poly.pdbx_seq_one_letter_code
_entity_poly.pdbx_strand_id
1 'polypeptide(L)'
;MGWFTRRRRRERAVVLATPTLDGRTWPADDPGARTGFGASTTHRLGLDAAFTPEAHEVADLLTAHLVPLLPIDASPDDLPHVVDVLRSAAQAGAGLGIVDARSTTLASDRIGPEVAGALGEAERDLPPMPAELRRQARFLMHAGHHVARLGPGVLPALEAEITGSTAAG
;
A
#
# COMPACT_ATOMS: atom_id res chain seq x y z
N MET A 1 36.89 15.15 -18.35
CA MET A 1 35.60 14.46 -18.53
C MET A 1 34.81 14.56 -17.22
N GLY A 2 33.85 15.48 -17.13
CA GLY A 2 33.01 15.65 -15.94
C GLY A 2 31.59 15.16 -16.21
N TRP A 3 31.27 13.95 -15.77
CA TRP A 3 29.95 13.30 -15.98
C TRP A 3 29.02 13.43 -14.76
N PHE A 4 29.34 14.25 -13.77
CA PHE A 4 28.51 14.43 -12.59
C PHE A 4 27.83 15.79 -12.61
N THR A 5 26.80 15.94 -13.43
CA THR A 5 25.76 16.91 -13.10
C THR A 5 25.00 16.34 -11.91
N ARG A 6 25.35 16.82 -10.72
CA ARG A 6 24.60 16.61 -9.47
C ARG A 6 23.22 17.25 -9.66
N ARG A 7 22.32 16.57 -10.37
CA ARG A 7 20.92 16.96 -10.48
C ARG A 7 20.42 16.94 -9.04
N ARG A 8 20.15 18.11 -8.45
CA ARG A 8 19.51 18.22 -7.14
C ARG A 8 18.24 17.36 -7.21
N ARG A 9 18.30 16.17 -6.63
CA ARG A 9 17.14 15.32 -6.39
C ARG A 9 16.27 16.17 -5.47
N ARG A 10 15.18 16.74 -5.99
CA ARG A 10 14.13 17.26 -5.12
C ARG A 10 13.67 16.03 -4.35
N GLU A 11 14.12 15.88 -3.11
CA GLU A 11 13.58 14.91 -2.17
C GLU A 11 12.12 15.30 -1.96
N ARG A 12 11.25 14.76 -2.81
CA ARG A 12 9.80 14.87 -2.70
C ARG A 12 9.36 13.79 -1.73
N ALA A 13 9.76 13.91 -0.47
CA ALA A 13 9.16 13.13 0.60
C ALA A 13 7.77 13.71 0.87
N VAL A 14 6.73 12.87 0.82
CA VAL A 14 5.36 13.26 1.15
C VAL A 14 4.98 12.71 2.52
N VAL A 15 3.98 13.31 3.16
CA VAL A 15 3.47 12.83 4.45
C VAL A 15 2.85 11.46 4.24
N LEU A 16 3.20 10.51 5.11
CA LEU A 16 2.53 9.22 5.20
C LEU A 16 1.17 9.42 5.88
N ALA A 17 0.16 9.71 5.09
CA ALA A 17 -1.22 9.89 5.57
C ALA A 17 -1.92 8.54 5.77
N THR A 18 -2.94 8.51 6.64
CA THR A 18 -3.80 7.34 6.81
C THR A 18 -4.49 7.00 5.48
N PRO A 19 -4.41 5.74 5.01
CA PRO A 19 -5.10 5.27 3.82
C PRO A 19 -6.62 5.55 3.85
N THR A 20 -7.18 5.93 2.71
CA THR A 20 -8.61 6.26 2.52
C THR A 20 -9.20 5.39 1.41
N LEU A 21 -10.47 5.00 1.52
CA LEU A 21 -11.13 4.12 0.53
C LEU A 21 -11.31 4.81 -0.84
N ASP A 22 -11.50 6.12 -0.84
CA ASP A 22 -11.58 6.92 -2.07
C ASP A 22 -10.21 7.18 -2.72
N GLY A 23 -9.12 6.79 -2.05
CA GLY A 23 -7.76 6.91 -2.53
C GLY A 23 -7.20 8.33 -2.49
N ARG A 24 -7.82 9.29 -1.79
CA ARG A 24 -7.33 10.68 -1.69
C ARG A 24 -5.97 10.80 -1.01
N THR A 25 -5.70 9.91 -0.06
CA THR A 25 -4.42 9.87 0.66
C THR A 25 -3.37 9.02 -0.03
N TRP A 26 -3.68 8.51 -1.22
CA TRP A 26 -2.69 7.86 -2.06
C TRP A 26 -1.59 8.88 -2.43
N PRO A 27 -0.29 8.52 -2.42
CA PRO A 27 0.75 9.40 -2.93
C PRO A 27 0.34 9.91 -4.31
N ALA A 28 0.42 11.22 -4.52
CA ALA A 28 0.02 11.80 -5.79
C ALA A 28 0.63 11.00 -6.95
N ASP A 29 -0.18 10.74 -8.00
CA ASP A 29 0.23 10.09 -9.24
C ASP A 29 1.33 10.93 -9.91
N ASP A 30 2.57 10.84 -9.43
CA ASP A 30 3.74 11.39 -10.09
C ASP A 30 4.20 10.34 -11.11
N PRO A 31 3.96 10.55 -12.42
CA PRO A 31 4.33 9.58 -13.44
C PRO A 31 5.84 9.35 -13.49
N GLY A 32 6.63 10.32 -13.01
CA GLY A 32 8.09 10.23 -12.91
C GLY A 32 8.57 9.34 -11.76
N ALA A 33 7.76 9.16 -10.71
CA ALA A 33 8.05 8.24 -9.62
C ALA A 33 7.79 6.77 -10.03
N ARG A 34 6.79 6.53 -10.89
CA ARG A 34 6.36 5.18 -11.35
C ARG A 34 7.26 4.52 -12.40
N THR A 35 8.24 5.24 -12.94
CA THR A 35 9.03 4.81 -14.11
C THR A 35 10.54 4.85 -13.86
N GLY A 36 10.97 4.94 -12.60
CA GLY A 36 12.37 5.02 -12.20
C GLY A 36 12.93 3.69 -11.70
N PHE A 37 14.21 3.43 -11.98
CA PHE A 37 14.95 2.27 -11.46
C PHE A 37 14.77 2.05 -9.95
N GLY A 38 14.74 3.13 -9.16
CA GLY A 38 14.54 3.06 -7.71
C GLY A 38 13.16 2.52 -7.31
N ALA A 39 12.10 2.90 -8.04
CA ALA A 39 10.76 2.39 -7.80
C ALA A 39 10.66 0.90 -8.16
N SER A 40 11.13 0.50 -9.33
CA SER A 40 11.10 -0.91 -9.73
C SER A 40 11.97 -1.81 -8.85
N THR A 41 13.10 -1.28 -8.35
CA THR A 41 13.94 -1.99 -7.37
C THR A 41 13.20 -2.15 -6.04
N THR A 42 12.59 -1.07 -5.54
CA THR A 42 11.82 -1.10 -4.29
C THR A 42 10.62 -2.03 -4.42
N HIS A 43 9.95 -2.01 -5.56
CA HIS A 43 8.84 -2.89 -5.88
C HIS A 43 9.25 -4.36 -5.81
N ARG A 44 10.33 -4.74 -6.52
CA ARG A 44 10.82 -6.12 -6.51
C ARG A 44 11.26 -6.60 -5.12
N LEU A 45 12.00 -5.76 -4.38
CA LEU A 45 12.37 -6.07 -2.99
C LEU A 45 11.13 -6.19 -2.09
N GLY A 46 10.11 -5.37 -2.33
CA GLY A 46 8.84 -5.42 -1.60
C GLY A 46 8.06 -6.70 -1.87
N LEU A 47 8.01 -7.15 -3.14
CA LEU A 47 7.40 -8.43 -3.50
C LEU A 47 8.14 -9.62 -2.88
N ASP A 48 9.48 -9.59 -2.83
CA ASP A 48 10.26 -10.61 -2.13
C ASP A 48 9.96 -10.57 -0.62
N ALA A 49 9.89 -9.38 -0.03
CA ALA A 49 9.56 -9.18 1.38
C ALA A 49 8.10 -9.53 1.73
N ALA A 50 7.19 -9.52 0.76
CA ALA A 50 5.80 -9.90 0.96
C ALA A 50 5.67 -11.35 1.42
N PHE A 51 6.67 -12.20 1.16
CA PHE A 51 6.68 -13.60 1.60
C PHE A 51 7.31 -13.83 2.98
N THR A 52 7.73 -12.79 3.72
CA THR A 52 8.23 -12.98 5.08
C THR A 52 7.09 -13.21 6.08
N PRO A 53 7.36 -13.83 7.25
CA PRO A 53 6.35 -14.01 8.29
C PRO A 53 5.69 -12.70 8.71
N GLU A 54 6.45 -11.62 8.84
CA GLU A 54 5.95 -10.31 9.26
C GLU A 54 4.93 -9.74 8.26
N ALA A 55 5.15 -9.91 6.96
CA ALA A 55 4.20 -9.46 5.94
C ALA A 55 2.90 -10.27 5.98
N HIS A 56 2.98 -11.58 6.25
CA HIS A 56 1.80 -12.44 6.43
C HIS A 56 1.01 -12.05 7.68
N GLU A 57 1.69 -11.79 8.80
CA GLU A 57 1.04 -11.35 10.05
C GLU A 57 0.28 -10.04 9.85
N VAL A 58 0.87 -9.07 9.13
CA VAL A 58 0.18 -7.82 8.78
C VAL A 58 -1.04 -8.09 7.89
N ALA A 59 -0.91 -8.95 6.88
CA ALA A 59 -2.01 -9.29 6.00
C ALA A 59 -3.17 -10.00 6.73
N ASP A 60 -2.85 -10.94 7.62
CA ASP A 60 -3.83 -11.68 8.43
C ASP A 60 -4.54 -10.74 9.41
N LEU A 61 -3.78 -9.85 10.05
CA LEU A 61 -4.31 -8.82 10.93
C LEU A 61 -5.31 -7.92 10.19
N LEU A 62 -4.95 -7.43 9.01
CA LEU A 62 -5.84 -6.59 8.20
C LEU A 62 -7.04 -7.35 7.65
N THR A 63 -6.86 -8.62 7.31
CA THR A 63 -7.95 -9.50 6.87
C THR A 63 -8.96 -9.72 8.00
N ALA A 64 -8.49 -9.94 9.23
CA ALA A 64 -9.38 -10.13 10.38
C ALA A 64 -10.14 -8.86 10.78
N HIS A 65 -9.51 -7.68 10.65
CA HIS A 65 -10.05 -6.42 11.16
C HIS A 65 -10.78 -5.58 10.11
N LEU A 66 -10.24 -5.46 8.89
CA LEU A 66 -10.74 -4.52 7.91
C LEU A 66 -11.69 -5.17 6.89
N VAL A 67 -11.41 -6.39 6.44
CA VAL A 67 -12.24 -7.08 5.42
C VAL A 67 -13.71 -7.20 5.86
N PRO A 68 -14.05 -7.52 7.12
CA PRO A 68 -15.45 -7.55 7.57
C PRO A 68 -16.17 -6.20 7.53
N LEU A 69 -15.43 -5.09 7.47
CA LEU A 69 -15.97 -3.73 7.43
C LEU A 69 -16.14 -3.21 6.00
N LEU A 70 -15.57 -3.90 5.00
CA LEU A 70 -15.65 -3.49 3.61
C LEU A 70 -16.99 -3.90 3.01
N PRO A 71 -17.63 -3.04 2.18
CA PRO A 71 -18.84 -3.40 1.46
C PRO A 71 -18.49 -4.31 0.26
N ILE A 72 -18.23 -5.58 0.54
CA ILE A 72 -17.88 -6.58 -0.47
C ILE A 72 -19.16 -7.15 -1.08
N ASP A 73 -19.41 -6.82 -2.34
CA ASP A 73 -20.48 -7.39 -3.15
C ASP A 73 -19.93 -8.57 -3.96
N ALA A 74 -19.99 -9.77 -3.37
CA ALA A 74 -19.53 -11.01 -3.98
C ALA A 74 -20.51 -12.15 -3.70
N SER A 75 -20.63 -13.08 -4.66
CA SER A 75 -21.41 -14.30 -4.44
C SER A 75 -20.76 -15.16 -3.33
N PRO A 76 -21.51 -16.02 -2.63
CA PRO A 76 -20.94 -16.92 -1.62
C PRO A 76 -19.83 -17.83 -2.16
N ASP A 77 -19.92 -18.22 -3.43
CA ASP A 77 -18.95 -19.09 -4.10
C ASP A 77 -17.65 -18.34 -4.45
N ASP A 78 -17.75 -17.04 -4.77
CA ASP A 78 -16.60 -16.18 -5.11
C ASP A 78 -15.95 -15.54 -3.88
N LEU A 79 -16.68 -15.44 -2.77
CA LEU A 79 -16.22 -14.73 -1.56
C LEU A 79 -14.84 -15.21 -1.07
N PRO A 80 -14.52 -16.52 -0.98
CA PRO A 80 -13.19 -16.96 -0.57
C PRO A 80 -12.09 -16.42 -1.48
N HIS A 81 -12.32 -16.42 -2.79
CA HIS A 81 -11.36 -15.90 -3.76
C HIS A 81 -11.18 -14.38 -3.63
N VAL A 82 -12.27 -13.64 -3.41
CA VAL A 82 -12.21 -12.19 -3.17
C VAL A 82 -11.40 -11.87 -1.91
N VAL A 83 -11.61 -12.61 -0.82
CA VAL A 83 -10.84 -12.46 0.42
C VAL A 83 -9.36 -12.75 0.18
N ASP A 84 -9.02 -13.80 -0.57
CA ASP A 84 -7.62 -14.13 -0.90
C ASP A 84 -6.94 -13.03 -1.72
N VAL A 85 -7.66 -12.42 -2.68
CA VAL A 85 -7.15 -11.30 -3.47
C VAL A 85 -6.91 -10.08 -2.58
N LEU A 86 -7.86 -9.76 -1.70
CA LEU A 86 -7.75 -8.63 -0.76
C LEU A 86 -6.58 -8.83 0.24
N ARG A 87 -6.43 -10.05 0.76
CA ARG A 87 -5.29 -10.43 1.62
C ARG A 87 -3.96 -10.32 0.87
N SER A 88 -3.91 -10.80 -0.37
CA SER A 88 -2.71 -10.71 -1.22
C SER A 88 -2.31 -9.26 -1.48
N ALA A 89 -3.29 -8.37 -1.69
CA ALA A 89 -3.05 -6.94 -1.84
C ALA A 89 -2.46 -6.34 -0.55
N ALA A 90 -3.05 -6.66 0.62
CA ALA A 90 -2.52 -6.23 1.92
C ALA A 90 -1.08 -6.73 2.15
N GLN A 91 -0.79 -7.98 1.80
CA GLN A 91 0.52 -8.61 1.95
C GLN A 91 1.58 -7.96 1.05
N ALA A 92 1.25 -7.67 -0.22
CA ALA A 92 2.14 -6.94 -1.12
C ALA A 92 2.46 -5.54 -0.58
N GLY A 93 1.44 -4.85 -0.06
CA GLY A 93 1.58 -3.59 0.66
C GLY A 93 2.52 -3.68 1.86
N ALA A 94 2.33 -4.69 2.71
CA ALA A 94 3.16 -4.93 3.88
C ALA A 94 4.63 -5.17 3.53
N GLY A 95 4.90 -5.97 2.48
CA GLY A 95 6.25 -6.17 1.96
C GLY A 95 6.93 -4.86 1.56
N LEU A 96 6.23 -3.97 0.86
CA LEU A 96 6.71 -2.63 0.53
C LEU A 96 6.96 -1.79 1.79
N GLY A 97 6.07 -1.86 2.78
CA GLY A 97 6.22 -1.17 4.06
C GLY A 97 7.41 -1.65 4.89
N ILE A 98 7.74 -2.95 4.84
CA ILE A 98 8.93 -3.52 5.49
C ILE A 98 10.22 -3.00 4.83
N VAL A 99 10.25 -2.98 3.50
CA VAL A 99 11.41 -2.43 2.77
C VAL A 99 11.59 -0.95 3.05
N ASP A 100 10.49 -0.19 3.06
CA ASP A 100 10.49 1.24 3.42
C ASP A 100 10.95 1.45 4.88
N ALA A 101 10.50 0.62 5.81
CA ALA A 101 10.88 0.71 7.23
C ALA A 101 12.39 0.49 7.47
N ARG A 102 13.05 -0.32 6.63
CA ARG A 102 14.50 -0.53 6.68
C ARG A 102 15.31 0.66 6.15
N SER A 103 14.68 1.52 5.35
CA SER A 103 15.29 2.75 4.87
C SER A 103 15.26 3.82 5.97
N THR A 104 16.37 4.00 6.68
CA THR A 104 16.51 5.04 7.72
C THR A 104 16.72 6.44 7.15
N THR A 105 16.55 6.63 5.85
CA THR A 105 16.82 7.90 5.16
C THR A 105 15.71 8.93 5.34
N LEU A 106 14.50 8.48 5.67
CA LEU A 106 13.32 9.32 5.92
C LEU A 106 12.77 9.07 7.33
N ALA A 107 12.19 10.12 7.90
CA ALA A 107 11.40 10.00 9.13
C ALA A 107 10.21 9.04 8.93
N SER A 108 9.73 8.42 10.02
CA SER A 108 8.67 7.41 9.95
C SER A 108 7.34 7.94 9.42
N ASP A 109 7.09 9.24 9.53
CA ASP A 109 5.89 9.93 9.02
C ASP A 109 6.00 10.32 7.54
N ARG A 110 7.03 9.84 6.82
CA ARG A 110 7.32 10.24 5.45
C ARG A 110 7.51 9.05 4.53
N ILE A 111 7.06 9.22 3.29
CA ILE A 111 7.26 8.28 2.20
C ILE A 111 8.03 8.94 1.06
N GLY A 112 9.04 8.23 0.55
CA GLY A 112 9.88 8.67 -0.55
C GLY A 112 9.27 8.39 -1.93
N PRO A 113 9.77 9.05 -2.99
CA PRO A 113 9.25 8.86 -4.34
C PRO A 113 9.45 7.44 -4.86
N GLU A 114 10.48 6.70 -4.42
CA GLU A 114 10.69 5.30 -4.84
C GLU A 114 9.60 4.37 -4.31
N VAL A 115 9.23 4.52 -3.03
CA VAL A 115 8.19 3.70 -2.40
C VAL A 115 6.81 4.07 -2.97
N ALA A 116 6.54 5.36 -3.16
CA ALA A 116 5.32 5.81 -3.83
C ALA A 116 5.22 5.25 -5.26
N GLY A 117 6.33 5.25 -6.01
CA GLY A 117 6.41 4.63 -7.33
C GLY A 117 6.17 3.12 -7.29
N ALA A 118 6.73 2.44 -6.29
CA ALA A 118 6.59 0.99 -6.11
C ALA A 118 5.15 0.57 -5.75
N LEU A 119 4.45 1.36 -4.91
CA LEU A 119 3.01 1.16 -4.64
C LEU A 119 2.19 1.33 -5.93
N GLY A 120 2.55 2.29 -6.79
CA GLY A 120 1.93 2.46 -8.11
C GLY A 120 2.29 1.36 -9.12
N GLU A 121 3.42 0.66 -8.96
CA GLU A 121 3.72 -0.57 -9.70
C GLU A 121 2.85 -1.73 -9.20
N ALA A 122 2.81 -1.97 -7.89
CA ALA A 122 2.00 -3.03 -7.29
C ALA A 122 0.50 -2.87 -7.59
N GLU A 123 -0.02 -1.63 -7.61
CA GLU A 123 -1.42 -1.36 -8.02
C GLU A 123 -1.68 -1.77 -9.49
N ARG A 124 -0.71 -1.57 -10.38
CA ARG A 124 -0.84 -1.97 -11.79
C ARG A 124 -0.83 -3.49 -11.96
N ASP A 125 -0.15 -4.20 -11.07
CA ASP A 125 -0.07 -5.67 -11.07
C ASP A 125 -1.33 -6.33 -10.47
N LEU A 126 -2.26 -5.56 -9.89
CA LEU A 126 -3.57 -6.08 -9.47
C LEU A 126 -4.32 -6.70 -10.66
N PRO A 127 -4.92 -7.90 -10.47
CA PRO A 127 -5.63 -8.58 -11.55
C PRO A 127 -6.85 -7.77 -12.03
N PRO A 128 -7.35 -8.05 -13.24
CA PRO A 128 -8.61 -7.46 -13.71
C PRO A 128 -9.75 -7.77 -12.74
N MET A 129 -10.46 -6.75 -12.27
CA MET A 129 -11.54 -6.87 -11.29
C MET A 129 -12.51 -5.68 -11.37
N PRO A 130 -13.73 -5.78 -10.82
CA PRO A 130 -14.66 -4.66 -10.74
C PRO A 130 -14.05 -3.43 -10.06
N ALA A 131 -14.47 -2.23 -10.46
CA ALA A 131 -13.87 -0.99 -10.00
C ALA A 131 -13.95 -0.79 -8.46
N GLU A 132 -15.03 -1.24 -7.84
CA GLU A 132 -15.20 -1.20 -6.38
C GLU A 132 -14.21 -2.13 -5.68
N LEU A 133 -14.11 -3.40 -6.12
CA LEU A 133 -13.14 -4.34 -5.57
C LEU A 133 -11.70 -3.86 -5.78
N ARG A 134 -11.41 -3.19 -6.91
CA ARG A 134 -10.11 -2.58 -7.16
C ARG A 134 -9.79 -1.46 -6.17
N ARG A 135 -10.78 -0.63 -5.79
CA ARG A 135 -10.61 0.40 -4.74
C ARG A 135 -10.31 -0.23 -3.39
N GLN A 136 -11.01 -1.30 -3.04
CA GLN A 136 -10.81 -2.03 -1.78
C GLN A 136 -9.44 -2.72 -1.72
N ALA A 137 -9.01 -3.37 -2.80
CA ALA A 137 -7.68 -3.98 -2.91
C ALA A 137 -6.57 -2.92 -2.82
N ARG A 138 -6.74 -1.79 -3.50
CA ARG A 138 -5.85 -0.64 -3.43
C ARG A 138 -5.75 -0.09 -1.99
N PHE A 139 -6.89 0.10 -1.33
CA PHE A 139 -6.94 0.52 0.07
C PHE A 139 -6.18 -0.45 0.98
N LEU A 140 -6.43 -1.76 0.86
CA LEU A 140 -5.75 -2.76 1.68
C LEU A 140 -4.25 -2.84 1.42
N MET A 141 -3.81 -2.69 0.17
CA MET A 141 -2.38 -2.57 -0.16
C MET A 141 -1.74 -1.39 0.57
N HIS A 142 -2.43 -0.25 0.63
CA HIS A 142 -1.96 0.89 1.41
C HIS A 142 -2.01 0.69 2.91
N ALA A 143 -3.06 0.07 3.43
CA ALA A 143 -3.16 -0.29 4.83
C ALA A 143 -2.01 -1.23 5.24
N GLY A 144 -1.68 -2.21 4.38
CA GLY A 144 -0.53 -3.10 4.55
C GLY A 144 0.78 -2.35 4.68
N HIS A 145 1.07 -1.44 3.74
CA HIS A 145 2.26 -0.57 3.81
C HIS A 145 2.27 0.25 5.10
N HIS A 146 1.16 0.90 5.42
CA HIS A 146 1.02 1.81 6.56
C HIS A 146 1.25 1.09 7.89
N VAL A 147 0.64 -0.09 8.08
CA VAL A 147 0.79 -0.92 9.29
C VAL A 147 2.18 -1.51 9.39
N ALA A 148 2.76 -2.02 8.30
CA ALA A 148 4.13 -2.51 8.32
C ALA A 148 5.15 -1.38 8.65
N ARG A 149 4.84 -0.15 8.24
CA ARG A 149 5.71 1.01 8.46
C ARG A 149 5.60 1.61 9.86
N LEU A 150 4.39 1.68 10.42
CA LEU A 150 4.09 2.39 11.68
C LEU A 150 3.71 1.46 12.84
N GLY A 151 3.52 0.17 12.56
CA GLY A 151 3.06 -0.83 13.51
C GLY A 151 1.53 -0.93 13.61
N PRO A 152 1.02 -1.93 14.35
CA PRO A 152 -0.40 -2.24 14.45
C PRO A 152 -1.23 -1.16 15.18
N GLY A 153 -0.60 -0.22 15.87
CA GLY A 153 -1.28 0.86 16.59
C GLY A 153 -2.11 1.81 15.71
N VAL A 154 -1.92 1.77 14.38
CA VAL A 154 -2.71 2.56 13.41
C VAL A 154 -4.01 1.90 12.96
N LEU A 155 -4.26 0.64 13.33
CA LEU A 155 -5.50 -0.08 12.99
C LEU A 155 -6.78 0.66 13.36
N PRO A 156 -6.95 1.23 14.57
CA PRO A 156 -8.19 1.93 14.92
C PRO A 156 -8.49 3.11 14.00
N ALA A 157 -7.45 3.80 13.48
CA ALA A 157 -7.64 4.90 12.54
C ALA A 157 -8.10 4.40 11.16
N LEU A 158 -7.62 3.22 10.73
CA LEU A 158 -8.06 2.56 9.49
C LEU A 158 -9.51 2.08 9.59
N GLU A 159 -9.89 1.48 10.71
CA GLU A 159 -11.27 1.04 10.98
C GLU A 159 -12.24 2.25 11.01
N ALA A 160 -11.83 3.34 11.65
CA ALA A 160 -12.60 4.59 11.68
C ALA A 160 -12.81 5.20 10.28
N GLU A 161 -11.80 5.10 9.41
CA GLU A 161 -11.89 5.61 8.04
C GLU A 161 -12.90 4.82 7.18
N ILE A 162 -12.92 3.49 7.29
CA ILE A 162 -13.89 2.64 6.57
C ILE A 162 -15.32 2.92 7.06
N THR A 163 -15.51 2.97 8.38
CA THR A 163 -16.83 3.20 9.00
C THR A 163 -17.35 4.61 8.75
N GLY A 164 -16.47 5.62 8.76
CA GLY A 164 -16.82 7.00 8.38
C GLY A 164 -17.18 7.14 6.90
N SER A 165 -16.47 6.44 6.02
CA SER A 165 -16.74 6.45 4.57
C SER A 165 -18.06 5.78 4.21
N THR A 166 -18.37 4.65 4.84
CA THR A 166 -19.63 3.91 4.61
C THR A 166 -20.85 4.63 5.18
N ALA A 167 -20.70 5.45 6.22
CA ALA A 167 -21.78 6.28 6.75
C ALA A 167 -22.11 7.52 5.89
N ALA A 168 -21.20 7.93 5.00
CA ALA A 168 -21.31 9.15 4.20
C ALA A 168 -21.77 8.91 2.75
N GLY A 169 -21.88 7.65 2.31
CA GLY A 169 -22.35 7.24 0.98
C GLY A 169 -23.73 6.60 1.02
#